data_AF-A0A1F4EVZ9-F1
#
_entry.id   AF-A0A1F4EVZ9-F1
#
_cell.length_a   1.000
_cell.length_b   1.000
_cell.length_c   1.000
_cell.angle_alpha   90.00
_cell.angle_beta   90.00
_cell.angle_gamma   90.00
#
_symmetry.space_group_name_H-M   'P 1'
#
loop_
_entity.id
_entity.type
_entity.pdbx_description
1 polymer ?
#
loop_
_entity_poly.entity_id
_entity_poly.type
_entity_poly.pdbx_seq_one_letter_code
_entity_poly.pdbx_strand_id
1 'polypeptide(L)'
;MRALLVLLAFYAVSSLAAPDWIIASQSGRAAAGDAFELIVVSAAGAPLPEELQLRVKSELDERVVPLHAAGPELNRSRSYVGAMPPGVGGTVTLELAGRSSSVLVLVVAPRADVVQSLTGARPGVEYEPPLSENDPMYFVLGAREGYSARFQLSFKYRLFDTGSGFGRDQPWLSGFYFGYTQNSLWDLSSQSKAFRDTSYRPAVFWKWDRRDDKTFVDSFRAGLEHESNGRDGPRSRSINIAFARPEWHWKLANGHQLQFTPKVYRYLERDENPDIQHYRGHVDWRLRYDAAGDWIATAVARRGTMGKGSFLLDLSRRARDLRFGPVGGYFHVQYFTGYGEDILDYNVRRRSQLRLGFAIVP
;
A
#
# COMPACT_ATOMS: atom_id res chain seq x y z
N MET A 1 -55.69 9.21 -34.11
CA MET A 1 -54.62 8.94 -33.10
C MET A 1 -54.42 7.44 -33.08
N ARG A 2 -53.45 6.88 -33.82
CA ARG A 2 -52.03 6.66 -33.45
C ARG A 2 -51.84 5.65 -32.30
N ALA A 3 -51.53 4.43 -32.73
CA ALA A 3 -50.81 3.28 -32.18
C ALA A 3 -49.92 3.43 -30.93
N LEU A 4 -49.83 2.36 -30.12
CA LEU A 4 -48.65 1.46 -29.93
C LEU A 4 -49.04 0.35 -28.90
N LEU A 5 -49.20 -0.93 -29.25
CA LEU A 5 -48.19 -2.02 -29.34
C LEU A 5 -47.28 -2.16 -28.10
N VAL A 6 -47.57 -3.18 -27.26
CA VAL A 6 -46.56 -3.89 -26.46
C VAL A 6 -46.66 -5.37 -26.82
N LEU A 7 -45.62 -5.84 -27.50
CA LEU A 7 -45.32 -7.26 -27.77
C LEU A 7 -44.99 -7.94 -26.44
N LEU A 8 -45.78 -8.93 -26.02
CA LEU A 8 -45.34 -9.93 -25.04
C LEU A 8 -44.89 -11.16 -25.82
N ALA A 9 -43.58 -11.21 -26.08
CA ALA A 9 -42.92 -12.38 -26.62
C ALA A 9 -43.07 -13.53 -25.61
N PHE A 10 -43.67 -14.63 -26.06
CA PHE A 10 -43.61 -15.92 -25.40
C PHE A 10 -42.14 -16.36 -25.32
N TYR A 11 -41.48 -16.13 -24.19
CA TYR A 11 -40.32 -16.92 -23.83
C TYR A 11 -40.83 -18.28 -23.36
N ALA A 12 -40.50 -19.31 -24.13
CA ALA A 12 -40.69 -20.70 -23.72
C ALA A 12 -40.07 -20.90 -22.34
N VAL A 13 -40.90 -21.27 -21.36
CA VAL A 13 -40.45 -21.75 -20.06
C VAL A 13 -39.81 -23.11 -20.32
N SER A 14 -38.49 -23.13 -20.54
CA SER A 14 -37.71 -24.35 -20.35
C SER A 14 -37.88 -24.76 -18.90
N SER A 15 -38.53 -25.89 -18.65
CA SER A 15 -38.58 -26.49 -17.33
C SER A 15 -37.13 -26.70 -16.86
N LEU A 16 -36.66 -25.91 -15.88
CA LEU A 16 -35.41 -26.19 -15.19
C LEU A 16 -35.59 -27.52 -14.47
N ALA A 17 -35.04 -28.59 -15.03
CA ALA A 17 -34.91 -29.85 -14.33
C ALA A 17 -34.20 -29.58 -13.00
N ALA A 18 -34.68 -30.17 -11.90
CA ALA A 18 -34.00 -30.07 -10.62
C ALA A 18 -32.56 -30.59 -10.79
N PRO A 19 -31.55 -29.90 -10.24
CA PRO A 19 -30.18 -30.35 -10.39
C PRO A 19 -30.00 -31.71 -9.70
N ASP A 20 -29.26 -32.60 -10.34
CA ASP A 20 -29.01 -33.96 -9.82
C ASP A 20 -28.14 -33.92 -8.54
N TRP A 21 -27.38 -32.83 -8.35
CA TRP A 21 -26.44 -32.61 -7.25
C TRP A 21 -26.64 -31.24 -6.63
N ILE A 22 -26.60 -31.15 -5.30
CA ILE A 22 -26.66 -29.89 -4.57
C ILE A 22 -25.31 -29.67 -3.90
N ILE A 23 -24.74 -28.48 -4.09
CA ILE A 23 -23.52 -28.05 -3.41
C ILE A 23 -23.85 -27.01 -2.35
N ALA A 24 -23.23 -27.15 -1.19
CA ALA A 24 -23.35 -26.24 -0.05
C ALA A 24 -22.00 -26.03 0.61
N SER A 25 -21.84 -24.93 1.34
CA SER A 25 -20.69 -24.71 2.21
C SER A 25 -21.16 -24.26 3.58
N GLN A 26 -20.42 -24.63 4.62
CA GLN A 26 -20.68 -24.15 5.98
C GLN A 26 -20.30 -22.67 6.16
N SER A 27 -19.52 -22.11 5.23
CA SER A 27 -19.10 -20.71 5.23
C SER A 27 -19.47 -20.04 3.92
N GLY A 28 -20.06 -18.84 3.99
CA GLY A 28 -20.26 -17.97 2.82
C GLY A 28 -18.98 -17.23 2.38
N ARG A 29 -17.84 -17.50 3.04
CA ARG A 29 -16.56 -16.83 2.83
C ARG A 29 -15.42 -17.83 2.68
N ALA A 30 -14.49 -17.53 1.79
CA ALA A 30 -13.24 -18.27 1.61
C ALA A 30 -12.07 -17.30 1.40
N ALA A 31 -10.84 -17.78 1.47
CA ALA A 31 -9.64 -17.01 1.15
C ALA A 31 -8.91 -17.64 -0.05
N ALA A 32 -8.38 -16.81 -0.95
CA ALA A 32 -7.67 -17.29 -2.12
C ALA A 32 -6.41 -18.06 -1.70
N GLY A 33 -6.14 -19.18 -2.34
CA GLY A 33 -4.99 -20.05 -2.03
C GLY A 33 -5.12 -20.87 -0.74
N ASP A 34 -6.22 -20.74 0.01
CA ASP A 34 -6.49 -21.58 1.17
C ASP A 34 -7.39 -22.76 0.79
N ALA A 35 -7.37 -23.80 1.64
CA ALA A 35 -8.29 -24.92 1.52
C ALA A 35 -9.72 -24.47 1.85
N PHE A 36 -10.71 -25.00 1.12
CA PHE A 36 -12.13 -24.79 1.38
C PHE A 36 -12.88 -26.12 1.33
N GLU A 37 -13.96 -26.18 2.10
CA GLU A 37 -14.80 -27.37 2.24
C GLU A 37 -16.18 -27.13 1.60
N LEU A 38 -16.64 -28.13 0.85
CA LEU A 38 -17.98 -28.21 0.28
C LEU A 38 -18.66 -29.49 0.72
N ILE A 39 -19.95 -29.38 1.05
CA ILE A 39 -20.84 -30.51 1.22
C ILE A 39 -21.58 -30.70 -0.10
N VAL A 40 -21.48 -31.89 -0.67
CA VAL A 40 -22.18 -32.26 -1.90
C VAL A 40 -23.25 -33.30 -1.56
N VAL A 41 -24.48 -33.05 -1.99
CA VAL A 41 -25.64 -33.91 -1.77
C VAL A 41 -26.14 -34.45 -3.11
N SER A 42 -26.32 -35.76 -3.21
CA SER A 42 -26.90 -36.43 -4.37
C SER A 42 -28.43 -36.43 -4.28
N ALA A 43 -29.08 -35.57 -5.08
CA ALA A 43 -30.55 -35.45 -5.08
C ALA A 43 -31.21 -36.68 -5.74
N ALA A 44 -30.58 -37.23 -6.77
CA ALA A 44 -31.03 -38.42 -7.49
C ALA A 44 -30.57 -39.75 -6.86
N GLY A 45 -29.79 -39.72 -5.77
CA GLY A 45 -29.30 -40.93 -5.08
C GLY A 45 -28.16 -41.66 -5.79
N ALA A 46 -27.50 -41.02 -6.76
CA ALA A 46 -26.27 -41.51 -7.37
C ALA A 46 -25.11 -41.51 -6.35
N PRO A 47 -24.18 -42.49 -6.41
CA PRO A 47 -23.06 -42.58 -5.47
C PRO A 47 -22.08 -41.40 -5.62
N LEU A 48 -21.59 -40.88 -4.49
CA LEU A 48 -20.68 -39.73 -4.44
C LEU A 48 -19.22 -40.17 -4.69
N PRO A 49 -18.58 -39.79 -5.81
CA PRO A 49 -17.23 -40.25 -6.17
C PRO A 49 -16.15 -39.73 -5.23
N GLU A 50 -14.95 -40.30 -5.24
CA GLU A 50 -13.83 -39.79 -4.42
C GLU A 50 -13.28 -38.45 -4.92
N GLU A 51 -13.38 -38.20 -6.21
CA GLU A 51 -12.94 -36.96 -6.83
C GLU A 51 -14.06 -36.29 -7.63
N LEU A 52 -14.11 -34.97 -7.54
CA LEU A 52 -14.99 -34.12 -8.31
C LEU A 52 -14.19 -32.98 -8.94
N GLN A 53 -14.72 -32.41 -10.01
CA GLN A 53 -14.16 -31.23 -10.65
C GLN A 53 -15.11 -30.06 -10.38
N LEU A 54 -14.60 -28.96 -9.82
CA LEU A 54 -15.37 -27.77 -9.50
C LEU A 54 -14.97 -26.64 -10.43
N ARG A 55 -15.94 -26.12 -11.19
CA ARG A 55 -15.79 -24.88 -11.94
C ARG A 55 -15.95 -23.71 -10.98
N VAL A 56 -14.92 -22.87 -10.91
CA VAL A 56 -14.81 -21.65 -10.13
C VAL A 56 -14.82 -20.49 -11.11
N LYS A 57 -15.85 -19.65 -11.07
CA LYS A 57 -15.99 -18.51 -11.98
C LYS A 57 -16.11 -17.21 -11.22
N SER A 58 -15.30 -16.24 -11.62
CA SER A 58 -15.35 -14.84 -11.18
C SER A 58 -15.63 -13.96 -12.40
N GLU A 59 -15.73 -12.64 -12.20
CA GLU A 59 -15.87 -11.70 -13.33
C GLU A 59 -14.67 -11.71 -14.28
N LEU A 60 -13.48 -12.07 -13.80
CA LEU A 60 -12.21 -11.90 -14.52
C LEU A 60 -11.50 -13.22 -14.86
N ASP A 61 -11.94 -14.34 -14.27
CA ASP A 61 -11.25 -15.63 -14.37
C ASP A 61 -12.23 -16.79 -14.21
N GLU A 62 -12.03 -17.87 -14.97
CA GLU A 62 -12.78 -19.13 -14.86
C GLU A 62 -11.78 -20.29 -14.84
N ARG A 63 -11.84 -21.11 -13.78
CA ARG A 63 -10.93 -22.26 -13.60
C ARG A 63 -11.68 -23.49 -13.13
N VAL A 64 -11.14 -24.66 -13.45
CA VAL A 64 -11.62 -25.93 -12.89
C VAL A 64 -10.60 -26.40 -11.86
N VAL A 65 -11.05 -26.69 -10.65
CA VAL A 65 -10.22 -27.20 -9.55
C VAL A 65 -10.68 -28.59 -9.12
N PRO A 66 -9.75 -29.50 -8.78
CA PRO A 66 -10.11 -30.79 -8.23
C PRO A 66 -10.61 -30.63 -6.78
N LEU A 67 -11.59 -31.46 -6.44
CA LEU A 67 -12.12 -31.66 -5.11
C LEU A 67 -11.88 -33.12 -4.72
N HIS A 68 -11.38 -33.34 -3.51
CA HIS A 68 -11.16 -34.68 -2.96
C HIS A 68 -12.08 -34.91 -1.76
N ALA A 69 -12.63 -36.11 -1.67
CA ALA A 69 -13.48 -36.47 -0.54
C ALA A 69 -12.73 -36.42 0.80
N ALA A 70 -13.31 -35.74 1.79
CA ALA A 70 -12.74 -35.58 3.12
C ALA A 70 -13.24 -36.61 4.15
N GLY A 71 -14.21 -37.45 3.77
CA GLY A 71 -14.80 -38.47 4.64
C GLY A 71 -15.71 -39.45 3.89
N PRO A 72 -16.35 -40.41 4.60
CA PRO A 72 -17.31 -41.33 4.01
C PRO A 72 -18.61 -40.62 3.58
N GLU A 73 -19.34 -41.22 2.65
CA GLU A 73 -20.69 -40.78 2.31
C GLU A 73 -21.66 -41.09 3.46
N LEU A 74 -22.46 -40.10 3.87
CA LEU A 74 -23.46 -40.19 4.93
C LEU A 74 -24.77 -39.60 4.42
N ASN A 75 -25.85 -40.40 4.40
CA ASN A 75 -27.19 -39.95 4.01
C ASN A 75 -27.21 -39.19 2.67
N ARG A 76 -26.57 -39.74 1.62
CA ARG A 76 -26.43 -39.13 0.28
C ARG A 76 -25.68 -37.80 0.26
N SER A 77 -24.92 -37.50 1.32
CA SER A 77 -24.08 -36.31 1.42
C SER A 77 -22.63 -36.71 1.70
N ARG A 78 -21.67 -35.95 1.17
CA ARG A 78 -20.24 -36.15 1.42
C ARG A 78 -19.53 -34.82 1.43
N SER A 79 -18.55 -34.69 2.32
CA SER A 79 -17.67 -33.53 2.37
C SER A 79 -16.52 -33.69 1.39
N TYR A 80 -16.19 -32.60 0.70
CA TYR A 80 -15.10 -32.48 -0.25
C TYR A 80 -14.25 -31.27 0.09
N VAL A 81 -12.93 -31.42 -0.04
CA VAL A 81 -11.96 -30.35 0.16
C VAL A 81 -11.25 -30.04 -1.16
N GLY A 82 -11.08 -28.76 -1.44
CA GLY A 82 -10.28 -28.25 -2.55
C GLY A 82 -9.47 -27.04 -2.13
N ALA A 83 -8.62 -26.54 -3.03
CA ALA A 83 -7.90 -25.28 -2.83
C ALA A 83 -8.52 -24.18 -3.69
N MET A 84 -8.81 -23.03 -3.07
CA MET A 84 -9.30 -21.87 -3.81
C MET A 84 -8.15 -21.33 -4.69
N PRO A 85 -8.35 -21.06 -5.98
CA PRO A 85 -7.27 -20.54 -6.81
C PRO A 85 -6.68 -19.23 -6.25
N PRO A 86 -5.36 -19.07 -6.17
CA PRO A 86 -4.73 -17.91 -5.51
C PRO A 86 -4.99 -16.57 -6.22
N GLY A 87 -5.36 -16.59 -7.49
CA GLY A 87 -5.68 -15.38 -8.28
C GLY A 87 -7.16 -14.98 -8.28
N VAL A 88 -8.03 -15.71 -7.57
CA VAL A 88 -9.49 -15.47 -7.56
C VAL A 88 -9.87 -14.65 -6.32
N GLY A 89 -10.65 -13.59 -6.51
CA GLY A 89 -11.15 -12.74 -5.43
C GLY A 89 -12.48 -12.07 -5.79
N GLY A 90 -13.21 -11.61 -4.77
CA GLY A 90 -14.54 -11.02 -4.93
C GLY A 90 -15.67 -12.06 -4.90
N THR A 91 -16.76 -11.78 -5.61
CA THR A 91 -17.90 -12.71 -5.72
C THR A 91 -17.57 -13.81 -6.72
N VAL A 92 -17.70 -15.06 -6.30
CA VAL A 92 -17.34 -16.25 -7.08
C VAL A 92 -18.52 -17.21 -7.12
N THR A 93 -18.81 -17.73 -8.31
CA THR A 93 -19.80 -18.80 -8.50
C THR A 93 -19.10 -20.15 -8.66
N LEU A 94 -19.62 -21.14 -7.97
CA LEU A 94 -19.12 -22.51 -7.94
C LEU A 94 -20.17 -23.45 -8.54
N GLU A 95 -19.74 -24.36 -9.41
CA GLU A 95 -20.58 -25.38 -10.06
C GLU A 95 -19.75 -26.65 -10.29
N LEU A 96 -20.37 -27.85 -10.26
CA LEU A 96 -19.66 -29.08 -10.60
C LEU A 96 -19.44 -29.15 -12.12
N ALA A 97 -18.19 -29.30 -12.54
CA ALA A 97 -17.84 -29.42 -13.95
C ALA A 97 -18.30 -30.79 -14.49
N GLY A 98 -19.02 -30.76 -15.62
CA GLY A 98 -19.49 -31.97 -16.30
C GLY A 98 -20.65 -32.70 -15.59
N ARG A 99 -21.30 -32.06 -14.61
CA ARG A 99 -22.48 -32.60 -13.90
C ARG A 99 -23.53 -31.50 -13.70
N SER A 100 -24.81 -31.87 -13.69
CA SER A 100 -25.89 -30.94 -13.33
C SER A 100 -25.87 -30.70 -11.81
N SER A 101 -25.47 -29.50 -11.38
CA SER A 101 -25.45 -29.13 -9.96
C SER A 101 -26.14 -27.79 -9.69
N SER A 102 -26.49 -27.54 -8.43
CA SER A 102 -26.81 -26.18 -7.98
C SER A 102 -25.59 -25.25 -8.14
N VAL A 103 -25.85 -23.94 -8.19
CA VAL A 103 -24.82 -22.90 -8.18
C VAL A 103 -24.66 -22.39 -6.77
N LEU A 104 -23.42 -22.36 -6.25
CA LEU A 104 -23.11 -21.76 -4.95
C LEU A 104 -22.34 -20.46 -5.17
N VAL A 105 -22.76 -19.38 -4.51
CA VAL A 105 -22.07 -18.08 -4.56
C VAL A 105 -21.32 -17.86 -3.25
N LEU A 106 -20.02 -17.59 -3.34
CA LEU A 106 -19.15 -17.28 -2.20
C LEU A 106 -18.48 -15.92 -2.38
N VAL A 107 -18.11 -15.31 -1.25
CA VAL A 107 -17.21 -14.16 -1.23
C VAL A 107 -15.81 -14.64 -0.91
N VAL A 108 -14.89 -14.52 -1.87
CA VAL A 108 -13.49 -14.92 -1.72
C VAL A 108 -12.64 -13.70 -1.40
N ALA A 109 -12.03 -13.70 -0.21
CA ALA A 109 -11.02 -12.73 0.17
C ALA A 109 -9.76 -13.00 -0.68
N PRO A 110 -9.27 -12.04 -1.48
CA PRO A 110 -8.01 -12.21 -2.19
C PRO A 110 -6.90 -12.41 -1.16
N ARG A 111 -6.06 -13.43 -1.36
CA ARG A 111 -4.83 -13.61 -0.59
C ARG A 111 -4.11 -12.28 -0.69
N ALA A 112 -3.87 -11.63 0.44
CA ALA A 112 -3.06 -10.43 0.42
C ALA A 112 -1.70 -10.85 -0.12
N ASP A 113 -1.39 -10.46 -1.36
CA ASP A 113 0.00 -10.35 -1.76
C ASP A 113 0.65 -9.54 -0.63
N VAL A 114 1.66 -10.12 0.02
CA VAL A 114 2.40 -9.47 1.11
C VAL A 114 2.77 -8.03 0.71
N VAL A 115 2.95 -7.81 -0.59
CA VAL A 115 3.26 -6.55 -1.25
C VAL A 115 2.06 -5.59 -1.45
N GLN A 116 0.84 -6.09 -1.68
CA GLN A 116 -0.37 -5.23 -1.67
C GLN A 116 -0.72 -4.79 -0.24
N SER A 117 -0.40 -5.60 0.77
CA SER A 117 -0.53 -5.16 2.16
C SER A 117 0.41 -3.98 2.44
N LEU A 118 1.65 -4.02 1.95
CA LEU A 118 2.69 -3.00 2.15
C LEU A 118 2.42 -1.63 1.48
N THR A 119 1.44 -1.52 0.59
CA THR A 119 1.16 -0.28 -0.18
C THR A 119 -0.24 0.29 0.08
N GLY A 120 -0.97 -0.25 1.07
CA GLY A 120 -2.17 0.37 1.65
C GLY A 120 -3.39 0.57 0.74
N ALA A 121 -3.33 0.23 -0.54
CA ALA A 121 -4.38 0.58 -1.49
C ALA A 121 -5.46 -0.50 -1.62
N ARG A 122 -6.31 -0.66 -0.59
CA ARG A 122 -7.65 -1.24 -0.75
C ARG A 122 -8.72 -0.20 -0.39
N PRO A 123 -9.57 0.21 -1.34
CA PRO A 123 -10.77 0.98 -1.02
C PRO A 123 -11.64 0.17 -0.05
N GLY A 124 -11.92 0.72 1.14
CA GLY A 124 -12.88 0.16 2.09
C GLY A 124 -12.35 -0.81 3.16
N VAL A 125 -11.04 -1.02 3.28
CA VAL A 125 -10.46 -1.80 4.38
C VAL A 125 -9.54 -0.92 5.22
N GLU A 126 -9.94 -0.64 6.46
CA GLU A 126 -9.25 0.20 7.45
C GLU A 126 -8.10 -0.56 8.16
N TYR A 127 -7.43 -1.47 7.45
CA TYR A 127 -6.34 -2.29 8.00
C TYR A 127 -5.01 -1.85 7.42
N GLU A 128 -4.21 -1.18 8.25
CA GLU A 128 -2.79 -0.96 8.00
C GLU A 128 -2.02 -2.20 8.48
N PRO A 129 -1.22 -2.87 7.62
CA PRO A 129 -0.40 -3.98 8.08
C PRO A 129 0.66 -3.52 9.09
N PRO A 130 1.21 -4.43 9.91
CA PRO A 130 2.24 -4.09 10.88
C PRO A 130 3.47 -3.44 10.27
N LEU A 131 3.90 -3.86 9.07
CA LEU A 131 4.94 -3.20 8.27
C LEU A 131 4.26 -2.48 7.11
N SER A 132 4.42 -1.17 7.03
CA SER A 132 3.84 -0.33 5.98
C SER A 132 4.80 0.80 5.58
N GLU A 133 4.38 1.63 4.61
CA GLU A 133 5.13 2.78 4.12
C GLU A 133 5.17 3.95 5.13
N ASN A 134 6.31 4.65 5.18
CA ASN A 134 6.47 5.82 6.05
C ASN A 134 6.65 7.15 5.28
N ASP A 135 7.50 7.14 4.26
CA ASP A 135 7.72 8.23 3.31
C ASP A 135 7.78 7.65 1.86
N PRO A 136 7.80 8.50 0.81
CA PRO A 136 7.90 8.01 -0.57
C PRO A 136 9.11 7.10 -0.81
N MET A 137 8.94 6.12 -1.69
CA MET A 137 9.97 5.18 -2.12
C MET A 137 10.14 5.25 -3.62
N TYR A 138 11.32 5.65 -4.06
CA TYR A 138 11.61 5.95 -5.46
C TYR A 138 13.06 5.70 -5.82
N PHE A 139 13.31 5.61 -7.12
CA PHE A 139 14.64 5.65 -7.73
C PHE A 139 14.57 6.59 -8.93
N VAL A 140 15.43 7.62 -8.96
CA VAL A 140 15.47 8.64 -10.01
C VAL A 140 16.89 8.90 -10.49
N LEU A 141 17.02 9.28 -11.76
CA LEU A 141 18.27 9.61 -12.43
C LEU A 141 18.27 11.08 -12.87
N GLY A 142 19.37 11.79 -12.65
CA GLY A 142 19.60 13.16 -13.11
C GLY A 142 20.87 13.28 -13.94
N ALA A 143 20.94 14.29 -14.81
CA ALA A 143 22.04 14.49 -15.76
C ALA A 143 22.64 15.92 -15.77
N ARG A 144 22.24 16.79 -14.83
CA ARG A 144 22.53 18.23 -14.93
C ARG A 144 24.00 18.61 -14.68
N GLU A 145 24.71 17.84 -13.85
CA GLU A 145 26.12 18.07 -13.50
C GLU A 145 26.87 16.73 -13.53
N GLY A 146 26.69 16.00 -14.64
CA GLY A 146 27.00 14.58 -14.72
C GLY A 146 25.81 13.70 -14.37
N TYR A 147 25.98 12.39 -14.50
CA TYR A 147 24.97 11.40 -14.16
C TYR A 147 24.96 11.15 -12.66
N SER A 148 23.80 11.30 -12.04
CA SER A 148 23.59 10.94 -10.64
C SER A 148 22.30 10.15 -10.50
N ALA A 149 22.27 9.23 -9.53
CA ALA A 149 21.04 8.61 -9.09
C ALA A 149 20.68 9.09 -7.70
N ARG A 150 19.39 9.14 -7.39
CA ARG A 150 18.90 9.32 -6.03
C ARG A 150 17.80 8.29 -5.79
N PHE A 151 17.84 7.65 -4.63
CA PHE A 151 16.77 6.76 -4.24
C PHE A 151 16.46 6.85 -2.75
N GLN A 152 15.23 6.52 -2.41
CA GLN A 152 14.74 6.49 -1.04
C GLN A 152 14.00 5.19 -0.77
N LEU A 153 14.28 4.60 0.38
CA LEU A 153 13.54 3.48 0.97
C LEU A 153 12.96 3.96 2.30
N SER A 154 11.70 3.64 2.58
CA SER A 154 11.06 4.12 3.80
C SER A 154 9.91 3.25 4.27
N PHE A 155 10.04 2.76 5.49
CA PHE A 155 9.09 1.86 6.11
C PHE A 155 8.81 2.29 7.55
N LYS A 156 7.67 1.85 8.08
CA LYS A 156 7.36 1.90 9.50
C LYS A 156 6.80 0.57 9.94
N TYR A 157 7.12 0.20 11.17
CA TYR A 157 6.67 -1.00 11.84
C TYR A 157 5.88 -0.62 13.09
N ARG A 158 4.62 -1.07 13.18
CA ARG A 158 3.77 -0.89 14.36
C ARG A 158 4.25 -1.83 15.47
N LEU A 159 4.65 -1.26 16.60
CA LEU A 159 5.31 -2.00 17.68
C LEU A 159 4.34 -2.86 18.52
N PHE A 160 3.06 -2.50 18.56
CA PHE A 160 2.05 -3.20 19.35
C PHE A 160 0.84 -3.58 18.48
N ASP A 161 0.51 -4.87 18.50
CA ASP A 161 -0.61 -5.44 17.74
C ASP A 161 -1.97 -4.97 18.28
N THR A 162 -2.91 -4.65 17.39
CA THR A 162 -4.24 -4.17 17.78
C THR A 162 -5.21 -5.27 18.21
N GLY A 163 -4.95 -6.53 17.83
CA GLY A 163 -5.81 -7.69 18.11
C GLY A 163 -5.31 -8.58 19.24
N SER A 164 -4.08 -8.38 19.72
CA SER A 164 -3.44 -9.25 20.72
C SER A 164 -2.44 -8.53 21.63
N GLY A 165 -2.11 -9.15 22.77
CA GLY A 165 -1.10 -8.66 23.71
C GLY A 165 -1.36 -7.26 24.26
N PHE A 166 -0.28 -6.56 24.62
CA PHE A 166 -0.36 -5.22 25.23
C PHE A 166 -1.12 -4.18 24.40
N GLY A 167 -1.11 -4.28 23.06
CA GLY A 167 -1.85 -3.33 22.22
C GLY A 167 -3.37 -3.55 22.26
N ARG A 168 -3.84 -4.78 22.53
CA ARG A 168 -5.26 -5.04 22.83
C ARG A 168 -5.65 -4.50 24.21
N ASP A 169 -4.82 -4.77 25.22
CA ASP A 169 -5.10 -4.38 26.61
C ASP A 169 -5.00 -2.87 26.81
N GLN A 170 -4.12 -2.21 26.06
CA GLN A 170 -3.89 -0.78 26.07
C GLN A 170 -3.85 -0.23 24.63
N PRO A 171 -5.01 0.06 24.02
CA PRO A 171 -5.12 0.45 22.60
C PRO A 171 -4.28 1.66 22.17
N TRP A 172 -3.91 2.54 23.10
CA TRP A 172 -3.04 3.69 22.82
C TRP A 172 -1.60 3.26 22.49
N LEU A 173 -1.15 2.09 22.95
CA LEU A 173 0.16 1.53 22.63
C LEU A 173 0.29 1.17 21.16
N SER A 174 -0.80 0.77 20.50
CA SER A 174 -0.81 0.48 19.05
C SER A 174 -0.50 1.71 18.19
N GLY A 175 -0.47 2.90 18.78
CA GLY A 175 0.02 4.11 18.14
C GLY A 175 1.54 4.21 18.05
N PHE A 176 2.33 3.34 18.71
CA PHE A 176 3.79 3.39 18.61
C PHE A 176 4.33 2.68 17.36
N TYR A 177 5.21 3.39 16.65
CA TYR A 177 5.87 2.91 15.44
C TYR A 177 7.38 3.11 15.53
N PHE A 178 8.11 2.16 14.96
CA PHE A 178 9.49 2.33 14.54
C PHE A 178 9.51 2.65 13.04
N GLY A 179 10.02 3.82 12.67
CA GLY A 179 10.23 4.23 11.29
C GLY A 179 11.69 4.06 10.88
N TYR A 180 11.93 3.73 9.62
CA TYR A 180 13.25 3.75 9.02
C TYR A 180 13.16 4.34 7.62
N THR A 181 13.83 5.48 7.40
CA THR A 181 14.00 6.07 6.08
C THR A 181 15.48 6.08 5.72
N GLN A 182 15.83 5.67 4.52
CA GLN A 182 17.18 5.77 3.99
C GLN A 182 17.14 6.50 2.65
N ASN A 183 17.96 7.53 2.50
CA ASN A 183 18.09 8.28 1.26
C ASN A 183 19.54 8.25 0.78
N SER A 184 19.77 7.85 -0.46
CA SER A 184 21.13 7.79 -1.03
C SER A 184 21.23 8.61 -2.30
N LEU A 185 22.34 9.35 -2.41
CA LEU A 185 22.75 10.08 -3.59
C LEU A 185 23.98 9.40 -4.18
N TRP A 186 23.86 8.93 -5.41
CA TRP A 186 24.86 8.14 -6.11
C TRP A 186 25.50 8.95 -7.23
N ASP A 187 26.81 9.12 -7.19
CA ASP A 187 27.57 9.75 -8.28
C ASP A 187 27.95 8.68 -9.32
N LEU A 188 27.19 8.63 -10.41
CA LEU A 188 27.42 7.69 -11.52
C LEU A 188 28.49 8.19 -12.51
N SER A 189 28.91 9.45 -12.38
CA SER A 189 29.99 10.05 -13.18
C SER A 189 31.37 9.83 -12.56
N SER A 190 31.46 9.53 -11.27
CA SER A 190 32.72 9.19 -10.62
C SER A 190 33.36 7.91 -11.17
N GLN A 191 34.70 7.82 -11.17
CA GLN A 191 35.45 6.72 -11.76
C GLN A 191 34.99 5.33 -11.28
N SER A 192 34.83 5.17 -9.96
CA SER A 192 34.35 3.94 -9.33
C SER A 192 32.84 3.92 -9.11
N LYS A 193 32.12 4.96 -9.53
CA LYS A 193 30.67 5.13 -9.31
C LYS A 193 30.32 4.92 -7.84
N ALA A 194 30.94 5.68 -6.95
CA ALA A 194 30.71 5.55 -5.51
C ALA A 194 29.46 6.34 -5.08
N PHE A 195 28.81 5.89 -4.00
CA PHE A 195 27.78 6.71 -3.34
C PHE A 195 28.40 8.01 -2.82
N ARG A 196 27.81 9.14 -3.21
CA ARG A 196 28.23 10.45 -2.73
C ARG A 196 27.86 10.61 -1.27
N ASP A 197 26.64 10.26 -0.91
CA ASP A 197 26.15 10.29 0.46
C ASP A 197 24.97 9.34 0.65
N THR A 198 24.83 8.78 1.85
CA THR A 198 23.68 7.99 2.26
C THR A 198 23.28 8.45 3.65
N SER A 199 22.05 8.92 3.80
CA SER A 199 21.47 9.35 5.07
C SER A 199 20.56 8.25 5.62
N TYR A 200 20.82 7.85 6.86
CA TYR A 200 20.11 6.84 7.64
C TYR A 200 19.23 7.55 8.68
N ARG A 201 17.91 7.33 8.61
CA ARG A 201 16.91 8.07 9.41
C ARG A 201 15.97 7.14 10.18
N PRO A 202 16.43 6.47 11.25
CA PRO A 202 15.54 5.76 12.15
C PRO A 202 14.73 6.74 13.01
N ALA A 203 13.49 6.37 13.31
CA ALA A 203 12.60 7.15 14.15
C ALA A 203 11.78 6.23 15.07
N VAL A 204 11.47 6.70 16.28
CA VAL A 204 10.44 6.11 17.13
C VAL A 204 9.42 7.19 17.39
N PHE A 205 8.17 6.92 17.06
CA PHE A 205 7.11 7.90 17.17
C PHE A 205 5.79 7.28 17.55
N TRP A 206 4.95 8.10 18.15
CA TRP A 206 3.56 7.80 18.39
C TRP A 206 2.70 8.47 17.30
N LYS A 207 1.70 7.77 16.81
CA LYS A 207 0.72 8.20 15.81
C LYS A 207 -0.69 8.05 16.37
N TRP A 208 -1.51 9.05 16.12
CA TRP A 208 -2.92 9.07 16.45
C TRP A 208 -3.74 9.57 15.27
N ASP A 209 -4.88 8.94 15.06
CA ASP A 209 -5.84 9.32 14.03
C ASP A 209 -7.16 9.72 14.68
N ARG A 210 -7.77 10.77 14.16
CA ARG A 210 -9.05 11.28 14.60
C ARG A 210 -10.14 10.23 14.39
N ARG A 211 -11.07 10.12 15.35
CA ARG A 211 -12.24 9.22 15.29
C ARG A 211 -13.59 9.94 15.34
N ASP A 212 -13.56 11.27 15.38
CA ASP A 212 -14.73 12.14 15.43
C ASP A 212 -14.71 13.16 14.28
N ASP A 213 -15.80 13.92 14.10
CA ASP A 213 -15.89 14.98 13.08
C ASP A 213 -15.65 16.39 13.64
N LYS A 214 -15.27 16.51 14.93
CA LYS A 214 -15.17 17.80 15.64
C LYS A 214 -13.73 18.29 15.76
N THR A 215 -12.77 17.38 15.81
CA THR A 215 -11.36 17.71 16.00
C THR A 215 -10.77 18.29 14.71
N PHE A 216 -10.09 19.42 14.80
CA PHE A 216 -9.62 20.17 13.64
C PHE A 216 -8.43 19.54 12.89
N VAL A 217 -7.77 18.53 13.49
CA VAL A 217 -6.63 17.79 12.92
C VAL A 217 -7.08 16.37 12.63
N ASP A 218 -6.72 15.81 11.48
CA ASP A 218 -7.12 14.47 11.06
C ASP A 218 -6.19 13.38 11.63
N SER A 219 -4.90 13.65 11.72
CA SER A 219 -3.90 12.74 12.31
C SER A 219 -2.75 13.51 12.94
N PHE A 220 -2.02 12.89 13.85
CA PHE A 220 -0.88 13.50 14.52
C PHE A 220 0.22 12.46 14.74
N ARG A 221 1.46 12.84 14.45
CA ARG A 221 2.65 12.07 14.83
C ARG A 221 3.57 12.90 15.70
N ALA A 222 4.14 12.31 16.75
CA ALA A 222 5.22 12.92 17.50
C ALA A 222 6.24 11.87 17.94
N GLY A 223 7.51 12.23 17.93
CA GLY A 223 8.55 11.29 18.27
C GLY A 223 9.96 11.84 18.17
N LEU A 224 10.90 10.91 18.18
CA LEU A 224 12.33 11.16 18.04
C LEU A 224 12.80 10.58 16.71
N GLU A 225 13.64 11.32 16.01
CA GLU A 225 14.28 10.87 14.77
C GLU A 225 15.77 11.19 14.85
N HIS A 226 16.58 10.20 14.53
CA HIS A 226 18.01 10.38 14.29
C HIS A 226 18.22 10.49 12.78
N GLU A 227 19.16 11.31 12.34
CA GLU A 227 19.63 11.34 10.96
C GLU A 227 21.15 11.39 10.96
N SER A 228 21.82 10.43 10.32
CA SER A 228 23.27 10.47 10.12
C SER A 228 23.68 9.91 8.77
N ASN A 229 24.87 10.27 8.30
CA ASN A 229 25.40 9.72 7.05
C ASN A 229 26.30 8.49 7.19
N GLY A 230 26.49 7.99 8.41
CA GLY A 230 27.35 6.84 8.70
C GLY A 230 28.83 7.04 8.34
N ARG A 231 29.28 8.29 8.17
CA ARG A 231 30.69 8.63 7.91
C ARG A 231 31.40 9.02 9.20
N ASP A 232 32.72 8.96 9.18
CA ASP A 232 33.61 9.37 10.25
C ASP A 232 34.36 10.69 9.94
N GLY A 233 35.02 11.22 10.96
CA GLY A 233 35.89 12.38 10.86
C GLY A 233 35.20 13.63 10.29
N PRO A 234 35.92 14.45 9.49
CA PRO A 234 35.38 15.72 8.98
C PRO A 234 34.14 15.61 8.08
N ARG A 235 33.87 14.41 7.54
CA ARG A 235 32.70 14.12 6.69
C ARG A 235 31.51 13.59 7.47
N SER A 236 31.67 13.30 8.77
CA SER A 236 30.59 12.87 9.62
C SER A 236 29.53 13.96 9.76
N ARG A 237 28.27 13.58 9.64
CA ARG A 237 27.13 14.45 9.89
C ARG A 237 26.08 13.67 10.68
N SER A 238 25.55 14.30 11.71
CA SER A 238 24.50 13.75 12.53
C SER A 238 23.60 14.82 13.13
N ILE A 239 22.33 14.47 13.30
CA ILE A 239 21.37 15.20 14.11
C ILE A 239 20.46 14.24 14.86
N ASN A 240 20.04 14.64 16.05
CA ASN A 240 18.88 14.08 16.73
C ASN A 240 17.80 15.15 16.80
N ILE A 241 16.58 14.81 16.44
CA ILE A 241 15.44 15.74 16.50
C ILE A 241 14.28 15.14 17.29
N ALA A 242 13.62 15.99 18.07
CA ALA A 242 12.25 15.75 18.51
C ALA A 242 11.32 16.44 17.50
N PHE A 243 10.27 15.75 17.07
CA PHE A 243 9.34 16.28 16.08
C PHE A 243 7.88 16.11 16.48
N ALA A 244 7.05 16.99 15.93
CA ALA A 244 5.60 16.89 15.87
C ALA A 244 5.15 17.14 14.42
N ARG A 245 4.19 16.34 13.95
CA ARG A 245 3.63 16.39 12.61
C ARG A 245 2.11 16.25 12.70
N PRO A 246 1.37 17.36 12.86
CA PRO A 246 -0.07 17.36 12.61
C PRO A 246 -0.35 17.15 11.11
N GLU A 247 -1.47 16.50 10.81
CA GLU A 247 -1.88 16.13 9.46
C GLU A 247 -3.33 16.58 9.22
N TRP A 248 -3.55 17.29 8.12
CA TRP A 248 -4.86 17.70 7.63
C TRP A 248 -5.11 17.10 6.27
N HIS A 249 -6.27 16.46 6.09
CA HIS A 249 -6.68 15.73 4.91
C HIS A 249 -8.02 16.26 4.40
N TRP A 250 -8.01 16.91 3.24
CA TRP A 250 -9.22 17.38 2.58
C TRP A 250 -9.56 16.48 1.40
N LYS A 251 -10.79 15.96 1.39
CA LYS A 251 -11.39 15.34 0.21
C LYS A 251 -12.03 16.44 -0.63
N LEU A 252 -11.56 16.59 -1.87
CA LEU A 252 -12.05 17.59 -2.81
C LEU A 252 -13.16 17.00 -3.68
N ALA A 253 -13.92 17.86 -4.37
CA ALA A 253 -14.83 17.42 -5.42
C ALA A 253 -14.06 16.60 -6.48
N ASN A 254 -14.69 15.57 -7.03
CA ASN A 254 -14.12 14.63 -8.03
C ASN A 254 -13.17 13.55 -7.46
N GLY A 255 -13.18 13.30 -6.14
CA GLY A 255 -12.41 12.21 -5.52
C GLY A 255 -10.93 12.51 -5.33
N HIS A 256 -10.50 13.75 -5.57
CA HIS A 256 -9.13 14.19 -5.31
C HIS A 256 -8.91 14.39 -3.80
N GLN A 257 -7.65 14.30 -3.37
CA GLN A 257 -7.27 14.50 -1.98
C GLN A 257 -6.14 15.52 -1.87
N LEU A 258 -6.23 16.40 -0.88
CA LEU A 258 -5.16 17.32 -0.50
C LEU A 258 -4.76 17.01 0.93
N GLN A 259 -3.45 16.91 1.17
CA GLN A 259 -2.89 16.65 2.49
C GLN A 259 -1.86 17.71 2.83
N PHE A 260 -1.98 18.31 4.01
CA PHE A 260 -0.99 19.22 4.56
C PHE A 260 -0.42 18.61 5.84
N THR A 261 0.88 18.36 5.87
CA THR A 261 1.52 17.54 6.92
C THR A 261 2.86 18.15 7.39
N PRO A 262 2.86 19.40 7.90
CA PRO A 262 4.08 20.06 8.31
C PRO A 262 4.77 19.28 9.43
N LYS A 263 6.07 19.02 9.29
CA LYS A 263 6.88 18.44 10.36
C LYS A 263 7.62 19.57 11.08
N VAL A 264 7.20 19.88 12.28
CA VAL A 264 7.88 20.84 13.17
C VAL A 264 8.85 20.08 14.05
N TYR A 265 10.07 20.58 14.22
CA TYR A 265 11.09 19.88 14.99
C TYR A 265 12.08 20.79 15.71
N ARG A 266 12.63 20.25 16.78
CA ARG A 266 13.73 20.82 17.55
C ARG A 266 14.93 19.91 17.47
N TYR A 267 16.10 20.49 17.22
CA TYR A 267 17.38 19.78 17.31
C TYR A 267 17.71 19.53 18.78
N LEU A 268 17.89 18.26 19.13
CA LEU A 268 18.38 17.79 20.42
C LEU A 268 19.91 17.66 20.39
N GLU A 269 20.45 17.23 19.26
CA GLU A 269 21.89 17.05 19.03
C GLU A 269 22.21 17.41 17.58
N ARG A 270 23.38 18.03 17.35
CA ARG A 270 23.82 18.52 16.03
C ARG A 270 25.30 18.90 16.02
N ASP A 271 26.13 18.25 16.84
CA ASP A 271 27.50 18.73 17.12
C ASP A 271 28.41 18.65 15.89
N GLU A 272 28.18 17.69 14.99
CA GLU A 272 28.89 17.57 13.72
C GLU A 272 28.50 18.62 12.68
N ASN A 273 27.36 19.31 12.90
CA ASN A 273 26.82 20.35 12.02
C ASN A 273 26.07 21.41 12.83
N PRO A 274 26.78 22.25 13.62
CA PRO A 274 26.17 23.19 14.57
C PRO A 274 25.44 24.38 13.94
N ASP A 275 25.38 24.48 12.63
CA ASP A 275 24.69 25.55 11.91
C ASP A 275 23.59 25.02 10.97
N ILE A 276 23.25 23.72 11.04
CA ILE A 276 22.26 23.08 10.16
C ILE A 276 20.89 23.78 10.14
N GLN A 277 20.46 24.37 11.26
CA GLN A 277 19.24 25.16 11.38
C GLN A 277 19.25 26.42 10.50
N HIS A 278 20.42 26.97 10.18
CA HIS A 278 20.53 28.11 9.26
C HIS A 278 20.07 27.75 7.85
N TYR A 279 20.07 26.46 7.51
CA TYR A 279 19.77 25.91 6.19
C TYR A 279 18.41 25.19 6.14
N ARG A 280 18.16 24.28 7.10
CA ARG A 280 16.94 23.45 7.14
C ARG A 280 15.81 24.07 7.95
N GLY A 281 16.14 24.93 8.91
CA GLY A 281 15.16 25.54 9.81
C GLY A 281 14.61 24.56 10.82
N HIS A 282 13.34 24.76 11.20
CA HIS A 282 12.63 24.00 12.22
C HIS A 282 11.31 23.40 11.72
N VAL A 283 10.99 23.60 10.44
CA VAL A 283 9.74 23.14 9.84
C VAL A 283 10.00 22.65 8.42
N ASP A 284 9.57 21.42 8.14
CA ASP A 284 9.40 20.92 6.79
C ASP A 284 7.93 21.11 6.41
N TRP A 285 7.65 22.06 5.53
CA TRP A 285 6.31 22.31 5.02
C TRP A 285 6.01 21.30 3.91
N ARG A 286 5.12 20.35 4.19
CA ARG A 286 4.76 19.28 3.25
C ARG A 286 3.32 19.42 2.79
N LEU A 287 3.14 19.47 1.48
CA LEU A 287 1.84 19.46 0.80
C LEU A 287 1.81 18.29 -0.16
N ARG A 288 0.75 17.50 -0.15
CA ARG A 288 0.52 16.42 -1.10
C ARG A 288 -0.83 16.57 -1.76
N TYR A 289 -0.89 16.39 -3.07
CA TYR A 289 -2.10 16.39 -3.85
C TYR A 289 -2.21 15.08 -4.62
N ASP A 290 -3.34 14.39 -4.47
CA ASP A 290 -3.66 13.15 -5.14
C ASP A 290 -4.89 13.37 -6.04
N ALA A 291 -4.70 13.29 -7.34
CA ALA A 291 -5.74 13.39 -8.35
C ALA A 291 -6.35 12.01 -8.63
N ALA A 292 -7.15 11.51 -7.68
CA ALA A 292 -7.87 10.25 -7.76
C ALA A 292 -6.99 9.03 -8.10
N GLY A 293 -5.74 9.05 -7.66
CA GLY A 293 -4.75 7.98 -7.82
C GLY A 293 -4.02 7.99 -9.16
N ASP A 294 -4.37 8.86 -10.12
CA ASP A 294 -3.73 8.94 -11.42
C ASP A 294 -2.45 9.77 -11.40
N TRP A 295 -2.52 10.95 -10.79
CA TRP A 295 -1.39 11.85 -10.59
C TRP A 295 -1.26 12.20 -9.12
N ILE A 296 -0.04 12.10 -8.61
CA ILE A 296 0.28 12.37 -7.23
C ILE A 296 1.45 13.34 -7.20
N ALA A 297 1.27 14.49 -6.55
CA ALA A 297 2.31 15.49 -6.36
C ALA A 297 2.60 15.67 -4.88
N THR A 298 3.88 15.64 -4.49
CA THR A 298 4.32 15.94 -3.12
C THR A 298 5.35 17.06 -3.18
N ALA A 299 5.07 18.17 -2.49
CA ALA A 299 5.98 19.29 -2.34
C ALA A 299 6.47 19.38 -0.89
N VAL A 300 7.78 19.55 -0.72
CA VAL A 300 8.42 19.83 0.58
C VAL A 300 9.25 21.10 0.47
N ALA A 301 8.91 22.09 1.29
CA ALA A 301 9.65 23.35 1.39
C ALA A 301 10.27 23.50 2.79
N ARG A 302 11.50 24.02 2.83
CA ARG A 302 12.22 24.35 4.07
C ARG A 302 12.69 25.80 4.04
N ARG A 303 12.65 26.44 5.20
CA ARG A 303 13.19 27.79 5.40
C ARG A 303 14.07 27.78 6.65
N GLY A 304 15.36 27.93 6.44
CA GLY A 304 16.38 28.09 7.46
C GLY A 304 16.29 29.42 8.19
N THR A 305 16.86 29.47 9.39
CA THR A 305 16.81 30.65 10.27
C THR A 305 17.58 31.85 9.74
N MET A 306 18.49 31.64 8.77
CA MET A 306 19.28 32.68 8.11
C MET A 306 18.83 32.93 6.66
N GLY A 307 17.55 32.70 6.36
CA GLY A 307 16.97 32.98 5.04
C GLY A 307 17.36 32.00 3.92
N LYS A 308 18.14 30.96 4.23
CA LYS A 308 18.42 29.85 3.31
C LYS A 308 17.22 28.92 3.25
N GLY A 309 17.12 28.09 2.22
CA GLY A 309 15.99 27.18 2.11
C GLY A 309 16.10 26.22 0.93
N SER A 310 15.11 25.37 0.82
CA SER A 310 15.04 24.37 -0.23
C SER A 310 13.61 24.09 -0.63
N PHE A 311 13.45 23.58 -1.85
CA PHE A 311 12.19 23.12 -2.39
C PHE A 311 12.41 21.81 -3.12
N LEU A 312 11.64 20.80 -2.74
CA LEU A 312 11.54 19.49 -3.38
C LEU A 312 10.12 19.33 -3.90
N LEU A 313 9.97 18.94 -5.16
CA LEU A 313 8.70 18.58 -5.76
C LEU A 313 8.85 17.22 -6.44
N ASP A 314 8.08 16.26 -5.96
CA ASP A 314 7.93 14.94 -6.53
C ASP A 314 6.59 14.89 -7.27
N LEU A 315 6.60 14.46 -8.53
CA LEU A 315 5.41 14.28 -9.36
C LEU A 315 5.41 12.85 -9.91
N SER A 316 4.36 12.11 -9.56
CA SER A 316 4.20 10.72 -9.91
C SER A 316 2.95 10.52 -10.75
N ARG A 317 3.07 9.79 -11.85
CA ARG A 317 1.94 9.33 -12.66
C ARG A 317 1.82 7.83 -12.56
N ARG A 318 0.63 7.33 -12.26
CA ARG A 318 0.36 5.90 -12.29
C ARG A 318 0.65 5.34 -13.67
N ALA A 319 1.56 4.37 -13.75
CA ALA A 319 1.85 3.67 -14.99
C ALA A 319 0.90 2.47 -15.07
N ARG A 320 -0.21 2.64 -15.80
CA ARG A 320 -1.31 1.65 -15.85
C ARG A 320 -0.88 0.26 -16.38
N ASP A 321 0.30 0.17 -17.01
CA ASP A 321 0.79 -1.05 -17.69
C ASP A 321 2.16 -1.56 -17.19
N LEU A 322 2.84 -0.85 -16.27
CA LEU A 322 4.14 -1.31 -15.74
C LEU A 322 3.92 -2.25 -14.55
N ARG A 323 3.71 -3.53 -14.86
CA ARG A 323 3.71 -4.64 -13.88
C ARG A 323 5.15 -5.10 -13.60
N PHE A 324 6.00 -4.23 -13.08
CA PHE A 324 7.32 -4.65 -12.57
C PHE A 324 7.14 -5.29 -11.19
N GLY A 325 6.94 -6.60 -11.18
CA GLY A 325 6.63 -7.36 -9.96
C GLY A 325 5.20 -7.11 -9.45
N PRO A 326 4.86 -7.59 -8.24
CA PRO A 326 3.52 -7.46 -7.66
C PRO A 326 3.13 -6.01 -7.26
N VAL A 327 3.99 -5.02 -7.53
CA VAL A 327 3.73 -3.60 -7.24
C VAL A 327 3.35 -2.88 -8.54
N GLY A 328 2.20 -2.19 -8.55
CA GLY A 328 1.96 -1.15 -9.56
C GLY A 328 2.95 -0.01 -9.38
N GLY A 329 3.74 0.30 -10.42
CA GLY A 329 4.73 1.37 -10.39
C GLY A 329 4.17 2.73 -10.82
N TYR A 330 4.88 3.79 -10.44
CA TYR A 330 4.63 5.16 -10.91
C TYR A 330 5.83 5.63 -11.73
N PHE A 331 5.59 6.29 -12.86
CA PHE A 331 6.59 7.18 -13.43
C PHE A 331 6.78 8.36 -12.50
N HIS A 332 8.02 8.71 -12.20
CA HIS A 332 8.33 9.68 -11.16
C HIS A 332 9.28 10.76 -11.70
N VAL A 333 8.92 12.01 -11.45
CA VAL A 333 9.71 13.19 -11.77
C VAL A 333 10.01 13.91 -10.47
N GLN A 334 11.27 14.21 -10.23
CA GLN A 334 11.70 14.93 -9.05
C GLN A 334 12.41 16.22 -9.43
N TYR A 335 11.99 17.31 -8.83
CA TYR A 335 12.62 18.61 -8.92
C TYR A 335 13.13 19.06 -7.56
N PHE A 336 14.42 19.34 -7.43
CA PHE A 336 15.02 19.85 -6.19
C PHE A 336 15.77 21.15 -6.44
N THR A 337 15.71 22.12 -5.53
CA THR A 337 16.57 23.31 -5.57
C THR A 337 16.84 23.84 -4.15
N GLY A 338 18.03 24.41 -3.93
CA GLY A 338 18.39 25.02 -2.64
C GLY A 338 19.42 24.22 -1.85
N TYR A 339 19.32 24.27 -0.52
CA TYR A 339 20.29 23.67 0.42
C TYR A 339 19.77 22.34 1.00
N GLY A 340 20.63 21.51 1.59
CA GLY A 340 20.14 20.33 2.35
C GLY A 340 19.49 19.23 1.51
N GLU A 341 19.97 19.00 0.29
CA GLU A 341 19.55 17.85 -0.53
C GLU A 341 19.93 16.52 0.11
N ASP A 342 21.16 16.50 0.63
CA ASP A 342 21.82 15.45 1.38
C ASP A 342 22.39 16.08 2.67
N ILE A 343 22.69 15.26 3.67
CA ILE A 343 23.15 15.79 4.96
C ILE A 343 24.65 16.13 4.91
N LEU A 344 25.45 15.43 4.10
CA LEU A 344 26.87 15.74 3.92
C LEU A 344 27.11 17.21 3.52
N ASP A 345 26.40 17.64 2.47
CA ASP A 345 26.49 18.97 1.88
C ASP A 345 25.27 19.84 2.26
N TYR A 346 24.77 19.70 3.50
CA TYR A 346 23.61 20.47 3.97
C TYR A 346 23.78 21.98 3.81
N ASN A 347 25.03 22.45 3.87
CA ASN A 347 25.42 23.85 3.82
C ASN A 347 25.76 24.35 2.40
N VAL A 348 25.66 23.51 1.37
CA VAL A 348 25.96 23.85 -0.02
C VAL A 348 24.66 24.09 -0.79
N ARG A 349 24.59 25.21 -1.53
CA ARG A 349 23.45 25.50 -2.41
C ARG A 349 23.58 24.71 -3.70
N ARG A 350 22.65 23.79 -3.96
CA ARG A 350 22.51 23.14 -5.25
C ARG A 350 21.70 24.00 -6.20
N ARG A 351 22.07 23.95 -7.47
CA ARG A 351 21.21 24.43 -8.57
C ARG A 351 20.03 23.48 -8.73
N SER A 352 18.96 23.93 -9.39
CA SER A 352 17.78 23.11 -9.67
C SER A 352 18.05 21.75 -10.35
N GLN A 353 17.89 20.63 -9.67
CA GLN A 353 18.04 19.31 -10.24
C GLN A 353 16.68 18.81 -10.74
N LEU A 354 16.63 18.30 -11.97
CA LEU A 354 15.49 17.56 -12.49
C LEU A 354 15.92 16.11 -12.66
N ARG A 355 15.15 15.19 -12.09
CA ARG A 355 15.41 13.76 -12.15
C ARG A 355 14.17 12.99 -12.58
N LEU A 356 14.38 11.88 -13.27
CA LEU A 356 13.33 11.03 -13.82
C LEU A 356 13.57 9.59 -13.38
N GLY A 357 12.51 8.85 -13.10
CA GLY A 357 12.62 7.44 -12.78
C GLY A 357 11.28 6.85 -12.35
N PHE A 358 11.31 6.03 -11.31
CA PHE A 358 10.16 5.25 -10.88
C PHE A 358 9.94 5.38 -9.38
N ALA A 359 8.67 5.34 -8.97
CA ALA A 359 8.28 5.24 -7.57
C ALA A 359 7.41 3.99 -7.34
N ILE A 360 7.59 3.41 -6.15
CA ILE A 360 6.78 2.31 -5.62
C ILE A 360 5.69 2.91 -4.73
N VAL A 361 6.08 3.87 -3.90
CA VAL A 361 5.19 4.67 -3.05
C VAL A 361 5.47 6.14 -3.37
N PRO A 362 4.55 6.85 -4.04
CA PRO A 362 4.74 8.24 -4.46
C PRO A 362 4.45 9.25 -3.35
#